data_AF-A0A420ZD26-F1
#
_entry.id   AF-A0A420ZD26-F1
#
_cell.length_a   1.000
_cell.length_b   1.000
_cell.length_c   1.000
_cell.angle_alpha   90.00
_cell.angle_beta   90.00
_cell.angle_gamma   90.00
#
_symmetry.space_group_name_H-M   'P 1'
#
loop_
_entity.id
_entity.type
_entity.pdbx_description
1 polymer ?
#
loop_
_entity_poly.entity_id
_entity_poly.type
_entity_poly.pdbx_seq_one_letter_code
_entity_poly.pdbx_strand_id
1 'polypeptide(L)'
;MRKFLHHFRRDRKYFRHDRWTVFGILAAVTLLVLLVNWTRLSTPKDSNLVLTVSKTAISENVIPADGSTFSNVGIWVQDQNGLPADSVWIGLKIYEPSLRTPAMTYLDWYSPEPERAFYQTNRGGWVEFPIASKIAGEIEYHIYTADPKAPQNQKYQNLNSSFVVTFE
;
A
#
# COMPACT_ATOMS: atom_id res chain seq x y z
N MET A 1 -40.68 -22.83 -83.43
CA MET A 1 -40.15 -24.20 -83.20
C MET A 1 -39.13 -24.19 -82.06
N ARG A 2 -38.83 -25.34 -81.44
CA ARG A 2 -37.83 -25.48 -80.35
C ARG A 2 -36.41 -25.74 -80.87
N LYS A 3 -35.40 -25.23 -80.13
CA LYS A 3 -34.00 -25.73 -79.94
C LYS A 3 -33.28 -24.64 -79.10
N PHE A 4 -33.26 -24.64 -77.76
CA PHE A 4 -32.65 -25.54 -76.77
C PHE A 4 -31.11 -25.64 -76.82
N LEU A 5 -30.48 -25.35 -75.66
CA LEU A 5 -29.08 -25.65 -75.25
C LEU A 5 -27.95 -24.81 -75.90
N HIS A 6 -26.79 -24.57 -75.26
CA HIS A 6 -26.33 -24.92 -73.89
C HIS A 6 -25.49 -23.78 -73.27
N HIS A 7 -25.31 -23.87 -71.94
CA HIS A 7 -24.43 -23.10 -71.03
C HIS A 7 -23.39 -22.11 -71.59
N PHE A 8 -23.27 -20.96 -70.91
CA PHE A 8 -21.98 -20.63 -70.31
C PHE A 8 -22.13 -20.13 -68.86
N ARG A 9 -21.24 -20.61 -68.00
CA ARG A 9 -21.25 -20.43 -66.54
C ARG A 9 -20.35 -19.25 -66.18
N ARG A 10 -20.84 -18.29 -65.38
CA ARG A 10 -19.98 -17.28 -64.71
C ARG A 10 -20.06 -17.50 -63.21
N ASP A 11 -19.02 -18.10 -62.65
CA ASP A 11 -18.97 -18.45 -61.25
C ASP A 11 -18.88 -17.21 -60.35
N ARG A 12 -19.89 -17.02 -59.50
CA ARG A 12 -19.79 -16.08 -58.38
C ARG A 12 -18.83 -16.68 -57.36
N LYS A 13 -17.58 -16.20 -57.33
CA LYS A 13 -16.61 -16.52 -56.28
C LYS A 13 -17.07 -15.89 -54.96
N TYR A 14 -17.91 -16.61 -54.22
CA TYR A 14 -18.23 -16.30 -52.83
C TYR A 14 -16.98 -16.52 -51.96
N PHE A 15 -16.18 -15.46 -51.78
CA PHE A 15 -15.04 -15.47 -50.87
C PHE A 15 -15.53 -15.63 -49.42
N ARG A 16 -15.40 -16.84 -48.87
CA ARG A 16 -15.66 -17.12 -47.44
C ARG A 16 -14.54 -16.53 -46.57
N HIS A 17 -14.62 -15.25 -46.20
CA HIS A 17 -13.68 -14.63 -45.26
C HIS A 17 -14.25 -14.18 -43.91
N ASP A 18 -15.58 -14.04 -43.78
CA ASP A 18 -16.21 -13.39 -42.61
C ASP A 18 -16.15 -14.17 -41.28
N ARG A 19 -15.62 -15.40 -41.25
CA ARG A 19 -15.52 -16.20 -40.02
C ARG A 19 -14.15 -16.18 -39.35
N TRP A 20 -13.07 -16.04 -40.11
CA TRP A 20 -11.70 -16.06 -39.55
C TRP A 20 -11.29 -14.71 -38.98
N THR A 21 -11.75 -13.60 -39.58
CA THR A 21 -11.55 -12.24 -39.09
C THR A 21 -12.16 -12.02 -37.70
N VAL A 22 -13.38 -12.53 -37.47
CA VAL A 22 -14.08 -12.41 -36.17
C VAL A 22 -13.32 -13.10 -35.04
N PHE A 23 -12.81 -14.32 -35.25
CA PHE A 23 -11.99 -15.01 -34.25
C PHE A 23 -10.65 -14.32 -33.99
N GLY A 24 -10.00 -13.78 -35.03
CA GLY A 24 -8.75 -13.01 -34.88
C GLY A 24 -8.94 -11.72 -34.07
N ILE A 25 -10.02 -10.97 -34.32
CA ILE A 25 -10.36 -9.75 -33.58
C ILE A 25 -10.70 -10.09 -32.11
N LEU A 26 -11.51 -11.13 -31.86
CA LEU A 26 -11.83 -11.57 -30.50
C LEU A 26 -10.56 -11.95 -29.72
N ALA A 27 -9.67 -12.77 -30.29
CA ALA A 27 -8.43 -13.17 -29.63
C ALA A 27 -7.50 -11.98 -29.33
N ALA A 28 -7.42 -11.01 -30.25
CA ALA A 28 -6.65 -9.78 -30.03
C ALA A 28 -7.24 -8.93 -28.88
N VAL A 29 -8.57 -8.82 -28.80
CA VAL A 29 -9.25 -8.09 -27.71
C VAL A 29 -9.03 -8.78 -26.36
N THR A 30 -9.11 -10.12 -26.27
CA THR A 30 -8.84 -10.83 -25.00
C THR A 30 -7.39 -10.62 -24.53
N LEU A 31 -6.41 -10.66 -25.45
CA LEU A 31 -5.01 -10.36 -25.13
C LEU A 31 -4.82 -8.93 -24.64
N LEU A 32 -5.48 -7.95 -25.27
CA LEU A 32 -5.44 -6.54 -24.85
C LEU A 32 -6.04 -6.35 -23.45
N VAL A 33 -7.16 -6.99 -23.14
CA VAL A 33 -7.79 -6.94 -21.81
C VAL A 33 -6.91 -7.63 -20.75
N LEU A 34 -6.22 -8.71 -21.08
CA LEU A 34 -5.27 -9.36 -20.16
C LEU A 34 -4.03 -8.49 -19.91
N LEU A 35 -3.46 -7.86 -20.94
CA LEU A 35 -2.33 -6.94 -20.81
C LEU A 35 -2.69 -5.69 -19.97
N VAL A 36 -3.87 -5.10 -20.18
CA VAL A 36 -4.36 -3.93 -19.42
C VAL A 36 -4.64 -4.25 -17.95
N ASN A 37 -4.95 -5.50 -17.61
CA ASN A 37 -5.05 -5.94 -16.21
C ASN A 37 -3.67 -6.23 -15.61
N TRP A 38 -2.71 -6.75 -16.38
CA TRP A 38 -1.36 -7.04 -15.87
C TRP A 38 -0.59 -5.75 -15.53
N THR A 39 -0.71 -4.69 -16.32
CA THR A 39 -0.06 -3.39 -16.02
C THR A 39 -0.66 -2.66 -14.80
N ARG A 40 -1.71 -3.20 -14.17
CA ARG A 40 -2.23 -2.75 -12.88
C ARG A 40 -1.75 -3.57 -11.69
N LEU A 41 -0.96 -4.63 -11.89
CA LEU A 41 -0.21 -5.25 -10.80
C LEU A 41 1.11 -4.51 -10.58
N SER A 42 1.07 -3.59 -9.61
CA SER A 42 2.20 -3.32 -8.72
C SER A 42 3.53 -2.97 -9.40
N THR A 43 3.58 -1.88 -10.16
CA THR A 43 4.82 -1.09 -10.23
C THR A 43 5.24 -0.76 -8.80
N PRO A 44 6.43 -1.17 -8.31
CA PRO A 44 6.91 -0.71 -7.03
C PRO A 44 7.04 0.82 -7.09
N LYS A 45 6.42 1.52 -6.14
CA LYS A 45 6.46 2.98 -6.06
C LYS A 45 7.93 3.39 -5.88
N ASP A 46 8.45 4.23 -6.77
CA ASP A 46 9.89 4.51 -6.83
C ASP A 46 10.47 4.93 -5.47
N SER A 47 11.68 4.45 -5.16
CA SER A 47 12.36 4.64 -3.87
C SER A 47 12.87 6.08 -3.61
N ASN A 48 12.32 7.05 -4.35
CA ASN A 48 12.59 8.49 -4.24
C ASN A 48 11.32 9.29 -3.90
N LEU A 49 10.26 8.64 -3.40
CA LEU A 49 9.07 9.35 -2.91
C LEU A 49 9.42 10.09 -1.61
N VAL A 50 9.40 11.42 -1.63
CA VAL A 50 9.59 12.22 -0.41
C VAL A 50 8.27 12.22 0.34
N LEU A 51 8.27 11.57 1.50
CA LEU A 51 7.10 11.36 2.34
C LEU A 51 7.05 12.40 3.47
N THR A 52 5.85 12.86 3.81
CA THR A 52 5.61 13.79 4.91
C THR A 52 4.41 13.33 5.74
N VAL A 53 4.42 13.62 7.04
CA VAL A 53 3.24 13.45 7.90
C VAL A 53 2.40 14.72 7.81
N SER A 54 1.19 14.61 7.24
CA SER A 54 0.29 15.75 7.06
C SER A 54 -0.65 15.97 8.24
N LYS A 55 -0.90 14.93 9.04
CA LYS A 55 -1.67 14.99 10.28
C LYS A 55 -1.32 13.82 11.20
N THR A 56 -1.30 14.08 12.50
CA THR A 56 -1.42 13.07 13.56
C THR A 56 -2.71 13.35 14.34
N ALA A 57 -3.42 12.33 14.78
CA ALA A 57 -4.52 12.42 15.74
C ALA A 57 -4.37 11.31 16.78
N ILE A 58 -4.45 11.67 18.05
CA ILE A 58 -4.35 10.75 19.18
C ILE A 58 -5.72 10.75 19.85
N SER A 59 -6.21 9.58 20.26
CA SER A 59 -7.53 9.44 20.87
C SER A 59 -7.53 9.98 22.30
N GLU A 60 -6.54 9.57 23.09
CA GLU A 60 -6.28 10.02 24.46
C GLU A 60 -4.78 10.27 24.64
N ASN A 61 -4.39 11.46 25.10
CA ASN A 61 -2.98 11.86 25.28
C ASN A 61 -2.40 11.49 26.65
N VAL A 62 -3.26 11.11 27.60
CA VAL A 62 -2.92 10.69 28.96
C VAL A 62 -3.67 9.38 29.19
N ILE A 63 -2.96 8.29 29.48
CA ILE A 63 -3.55 6.94 29.64
C ILE A 63 -2.87 6.16 30.78
N PRO A 64 -3.58 5.24 31.47
CA PRO A 64 -3.00 4.43 32.54
C PRO A 64 -1.78 3.59 32.12
N ALA A 65 -0.76 3.56 32.98
CA ALA A 65 0.45 2.75 32.83
C ALA A 65 0.24 1.26 33.22
N ASP A 66 -0.92 0.68 32.90
CA ASP A 66 -1.29 -0.71 33.24
C ASP A 66 -0.90 -1.75 32.17
N GLY A 67 -0.58 -1.29 30.95
CA GLY A 67 -0.22 -2.12 29.79
C GLY A 67 -1.35 -2.99 29.23
N SER A 68 -2.59 -2.54 29.37
CA SER A 68 -3.80 -3.16 28.84
C SER A 68 -4.81 -2.11 28.33
N THR A 69 -4.89 -0.96 28.99
CA THR A 69 -5.51 0.25 28.47
C THR A 69 -4.63 0.81 27.34
N PHE A 70 -5.25 1.25 26.24
CA PHE A 70 -4.55 1.76 25.06
C PHE A 70 -5.24 2.97 24.44
N SER A 71 -4.44 3.86 23.85
CA SER A 71 -4.91 4.96 23.00
C SER A 71 -4.62 4.63 21.54
N ASN A 72 -5.51 5.00 20.61
CA ASN A 72 -5.25 4.85 19.18
C ASN A 72 -4.69 6.14 18.59
N VAL A 73 -3.58 6.02 17.87
CA VAL A 73 -2.92 7.11 17.13
C VAL A 73 -3.08 6.90 15.63
N GLY A 74 -3.88 7.76 15.00
CA GLY A 74 -4.01 7.86 13.55
C GLY A 74 -2.96 8.80 12.96
N ILE A 75 -2.22 8.33 11.96
CA ILE A 75 -1.21 9.11 11.22
C ILE A 75 -1.63 9.16 9.75
N TRP A 76 -1.61 10.36 9.16
CA TRP A 76 -1.82 10.59 7.73
C TRP A 76 -0.50 10.98 7.07
N VAL A 77 -0.16 10.28 6.00
CA VAL A 77 1.09 10.45 5.26
C VAL A 77 0.78 10.84 3.80
N GLN A 78 1.55 11.80 3.29
CA GLN A 78 1.45 12.31 1.92
C GLN A 78 2.79 12.22 1.19
N ASP A 79 2.75 12.29 -0.14
CA ASP A 79 3.93 12.46 -0.98
C ASP A 79 4.26 13.96 -1.19
N GLN A 80 5.35 14.25 -1.93
CA GLN A 80 5.76 15.62 -2.24
C GLN A 80 4.73 16.48 -3.00
N ASN A 81 3.66 15.87 -3.52
CA ASN A 81 2.58 16.55 -4.24
C ASN A 81 1.36 16.81 -3.33
N GLY A 82 1.43 16.43 -2.05
CA GLY A 82 0.29 16.44 -1.12
C GLY A 82 -0.72 15.33 -1.36
N LEU A 83 -0.41 14.34 -2.21
CA LEU A 83 -1.31 13.22 -2.49
C LEU A 83 -1.18 12.15 -1.39
N PRO A 84 -2.27 11.45 -1.02
CA PRO A 84 -2.21 10.42 0.00
C PRO A 84 -1.21 9.30 -0.33
N ALA A 85 -0.32 9.00 0.61
CA ALA A 85 0.73 8.00 0.42
C ALA A 85 0.18 6.57 0.62
N ASP A 86 -0.57 6.06 -0.35
CA ASP A 86 -1.05 4.66 -0.35
C ASP A 86 0.10 3.64 -0.26
N SER A 87 -0.12 2.59 0.53
CA SER A 87 0.66 1.35 0.60
C SER A 87 2.11 1.50 1.09
N VAL A 88 2.37 2.49 1.95
CA VAL A 88 3.67 2.78 2.56
C VAL A 88 3.74 2.20 3.98
N TRP A 89 4.87 1.60 4.36
CA TRP A 89 5.07 1.08 5.72
C TRP A 89 5.50 2.20 6.67
N ILE A 90 4.70 2.42 7.72
CA ILE A 90 4.96 3.42 8.75
C ILE A 90 5.20 2.70 10.09
N GLY A 91 6.12 3.22 10.88
CA GLY A 91 6.40 2.75 12.23
C GLY A 91 6.97 3.88 13.07
N LEU A 92 6.94 3.72 14.40
CA LEU A 92 7.50 4.69 15.33
C LEU A 92 8.78 4.16 15.98
N LYS A 93 9.57 5.12 16.48
CA LYS A 93 10.72 4.89 17.35
C LYS A 93 10.55 5.75 18.59
N ILE A 94 10.56 5.11 19.75
CA ILE A 94 10.62 5.79 21.05
C ILE A 94 12.00 6.46 21.19
N TYR A 95 12.04 7.71 21.67
CA TYR A 95 13.30 8.42 21.94
C TYR A 95 13.99 7.92 23.22
N GLU A 96 13.22 7.67 24.29
CA GLU A 96 13.69 7.16 25.58
C GLU A 96 13.32 5.68 25.78
N PRO A 97 14.11 4.71 25.26
CA PRO A 97 13.75 3.29 25.30
C PRO A 97 13.73 2.67 26.70
N SER A 98 14.21 3.38 27.73
CA SER A 98 14.03 3.05 29.15
C SER A 98 12.57 2.98 29.58
N LEU A 99 11.66 3.63 28.84
CA LEU A 99 10.21 3.60 29.08
C LEU A 99 9.51 2.41 28.37
N ARG A 100 10.25 1.53 27.65
CA ARG A 100 9.72 0.26 27.12
C ARG A 100 9.77 -0.85 28.18
N THR A 101 8.67 -1.55 28.38
CA THR A 101 8.64 -2.80 29.16
C THR A 101 9.24 -3.98 28.38
N PRO A 102 10.16 -4.78 28.94
CA PRO A 102 10.79 -5.91 28.21
C PRO A 102 9.90 -7.13 27.92
N ALA A 103 8.66 -7.17 28.43
CA ALA A 103 7.90 -8.42 28.62
C ALA A 103 6.46 -8.40 28.08
N MET A 104 6.18 -7.59 27.06
CA MET A 104 4.88 -7.57 26.37
C MET A 104 5.03 -8.02 24.93
N THR A 105 4.27 -9.05 24.55
CA THR A 105 4.35 -9.80 23.29
C THR A 105 3.02 -9.77 22.52
N TYR A 106 2.41 -8.58 22.41
CA TYR A 106 1.13 -8.40 21.70
C TYR A 106 0.93 -7.00 21.09
N LEU A 107 1.79 -6.02 21.41
CA LEU A 107 1.80 -4.66 20.88
C LEU A 107 3.25 -4.18 20.69
N ASP A 108 4.02 -4.97 19.95
CA ASP A 108 5.49 -4.89 19.94
C ASP A 108 6.01 -3.71 19.11
N TRP A 109 6.11 -2.51 19.70
CA TRP A 109 6.63 -1.37 18.95
C TRP A 109 8.16 -1.29 18.89
N TYR A 110 8.72 -1.93 17.86
CA TYR A 110 9.98 -1.55 17.24
C TYR A 110 9.98 -1.93 15.73
N SER A 111 11.12 -1.92 15.02
CA SER A 111 11.14 -1.90 13.53
C SER A 111 12.46 -2.43 12.90
N PRO A 112 12.57 -3.51 12.04
CA PRO A 112 11.75 -4.71 11.71
C PRO A 112 12.35 -6.12 12.03
N GLU A 113 13.59 -6.34 12.51
CA GLU A 113 14.08 -7.69 12.93
C GLU A 113 13.45 -8.20 14.27
N PRO A 114 12.70 -9.33 14.31
CA PRO A 114 11.66 -9.76 15.31
C PRO A 114 11.10 -8.83 16.41
N GLU A 115 9.81 -9.02 16.78
CA GLU A 115 9.01 -8.23 17.76
C GLU A 115 8.64 -6.79 17.31
N ARG A 116 8.05 -6.61 16.11
CA ARG A 116 8.12 -5.31 15.43
C ARG A 116 6.90 -4.89 14.60
N ALA A 117 6.15 -3.93 15.13
CA ALA A 117 4.99 -3.27 14.50
C ALA A 117 5.37 -2.17 13.50
N PHE A 118 5.36 -2.53 12.22
CA PHE A 118 5.04 -1.61 11.14
C PHE A 118 3.60 -1.87 10.68
N TYR A 119 2.85 -0.82 10.38
CA TYR A 119 1.58 -0.93 9.68
C TYR A 119 1.63 -0.17 8.36
N GLN A 120 0.88 -0.66 7.38
CA GLN A 120 0.88 -0.12 6.02
C GLN A 120 -0.27 0.88 5.86
N THR A 121 0.00 2.05 5.28
CA THR A 121 -1.03 3.05 4.99
C THR A 121 -2.05 2.54 3.98
N ASN A 122 -3.31 2.89 4.21
CA ASN A 122 -4.40 2.63 3.27
C ASN A 122 -4.40 3.62 2.09
N ARG A 123 -5.36 3.48 1.17
CA ARG A 123 -5.56 4.39 0.01
C ARG A 123 -5.78 5.86 0.36
N GLY A 124 -6.18 6.17 1.59
CA GLY A 124 -6.30 7.52 2.14
C GLY A 124 -5.01 8.04 2.79
N GLY A 125 -3.88 7.34 2.62
CA GLY A 125 -2.60 7.67 3.26
C GLY A 125 -2.61 7.48 4.78
N TRP A 126 -3.63 6.81 5.32
CA TRP A 126 -3.86 6.70 6.76
C TRP A 126 -3.45 5.35 7.31
N VAL A 127 -2.91 5.37 8.52
CA VAL A 127 -2.51 4.22 9.32
C VAL A 127 -2.85 4.52 10.78
N GLU A 128 -3.25 3.50 11.55
CA GLU A 128 -3.60 3.62 12.97
C GLU A 128 -2.75 2.67 13.81
N PHE A 129 -2.34 3.12 14.99
CA PHE A 129 -1.55 2.34 15.93
C PHE A 129 -2.10 2.43 17.36
N PRO A 130 -2.43 1.31 18.02
CA PRO A 130 -2.68 1.29 19.46
C PRO A 130 -1.37 1.38 20.26
N ILE A 131 -1.33 2.25 21.28
CA ILE A 131 -0.21 2.41 22.22
C ILE A 131 -0.64 2.07 23.65
N ALA A 132 0.21 1.33 24.36
CA ALA A 132 0.08 0.99 25.78
C ALA A 132 1.47 0.91 26.42
N SER A 133 1.57 1.13 27.73
CA SER A 133 2.83 1.00 28.51
C SER A 133 2.54 0.44 29.90
N LYS A 134 3.53 -0.24 30.51
CA LYS A 134 3.54 -0.61 31.94
C LYS A 134 4.50 0.26 32.77
N ILE A 135 4.95 1.36 32.18
CA ILE A 135 5.90 2.31 32.76
C ILE A 135 5.31 3.70 32.57
N ALA A 136 5.05 4.37 33.70
CA ALA A 136 4.58 5.76 33.74
C ALA A 136 5.69 6.72 33.31
N GLY A 137 5.30 7.85 32.69
CA GLY A 137 6.20 8.85 32.11
C GLY A 137 5.70 9.37 30.76
N GLU A 138 6.34 10.42 30.26
CA GLU A 138 6.07 10.98 28.94
C GLU A 138 6.94 10.26 27.89
N ILE A 139 6.31 9.66 26.87
CA ILE A 139 7.02 8.95 25.80
C ILE A 139 6.92 9.74 24.50
N GLU A 140 8.05 10.29 24.03
CA GLU A 140 8.14 10.82 22.65
C GLU A 140 8.33 9.67 21.65
N TYR A 141 7.46 9.66 20.65
CA TYR A 141 7.52 8.76 19.49
C TYR A 141 7.81 9.56 18.22
N HIS A 142 8.92 9.26 17.53
CA HIS A 142 9.23 9.83 16.21
C HIS A 142 8.73 8.92 15.08
N ILE A 143 8.27 9.52 13.98
CA ILE A 143 7.60 8.85 12.86
C ILE A 143 8.57 8.53 11.72
N TYR A 144 8.61 7.26 11.29
CA TYR A 144 9.45 6.77 10.20
C TYR A 144 8.62 6.08 9.12
N THR A 145 9.10 6.19 7.88
CA THR A 145 8.75 5.26 6.80
C THR A 145 9.80 4.17 6.71
N ALA A 146 9.41 3.00 6.18
CA ALA A 146 10.34 1.94 5.82
C ALA A 146 10.06 1.37 4.43
N ASP A 147 11.13 0.97 3.74
CA ASP A 147 11.04 0.01 2.64
C ASP A 147 11.62 -1.34 3.12
N PRO A 148 10.80 -2.36 3.41
CA PRO A 148 11.29 -3.66 3.87
C PRO A 148 12.19 -4.38 2.85
N LYS A 149 12.26 -3.91 1.59
CA LYS A 149 13.13 -4.45 0.53
C LYS A 149 14.47 -3.70 0.39
N ALA A 150 14.60 -2.51 0.98
CA ALA A 150 15.82 -1.71 0.87
C ALA A 150 16.96 -2.26 1.75
N PRO A 151 18.24 -2.01 1.38
CA PRO A 151 19.39 -2.31 2.23
C PRO A 151 19.28 -1.64 3.60
N GLN A 152 19.79 -2.28 4.67
CA GLN A 152 19.58 -1.87 6.07
C GLN A 152 19.92 -0.38 6.37
N ASN A 153 20.87 0.22 5.64
CA ASN A 153 21.26 1.63 5.76
C ASN A 153 20.35 2.63 5.03
N GLN A 154 19.43 2.15 4.19
CA GLN A 154 18.40 2.93 3.48
C GLN A 154 16.97 2.52 3.88
N LYS A 155 16.85 1.55 4.80
CA LYS A 155 15.62 0.83 5.11
C LYS A 155 14.62 1.61 5.96
N TYR A 156 15.06 2.67 6.63
CA TYR A 156 14.23 3.58 7.42
C TYR A 156 14.58 5.02 7.08
N GLN A 157 13.56 5.85 6.90
CA GLN A 157 13.69 7.30 6.72
C GLN A 157 12.83 8.00 7.77
N ASN A 158 13.43 8.95 8.49
CA ASN A 158 12.72 9.81 9.43
C ASN A 158 11.80 10.76 8.63
N LEU A 159 10.54 10.88 9.04
CA LEU A 159 9.59 11.83 8.45
C LEU A 159 9.63 13.20 9.14
N ASN A 160 10.59 13.42 10.05
CA ASN A 160 10.83 14.66 10.81
C ASN A 160 9.57 15.14 11.54
N SER A 161 8.83 14.19 12.10
CA SER A 161 7.61 14.41 12.86
C SER A 161 7.58 13.49 14.07
N SER A 162 6.99 13.95 15.17
CA SER A 162 6.85 13.19 16.41
C SER A 162 5.62 13.65 17.19
N PHE A 163 5.27 12.88 18.22
CA PHE A 163 4.27 13.24 19.22
C PHE A 163 4.65 12.64 20.58
N VAL A 164 4.03 13.16 21.64
CA VAL A 164 4.21 12.69 23.02
C VAL A 164 2.89 12.14 23.55
N VAL A 165 2.95 11.06 24.32
CA VAL A 165 1.83 10.57 25.14
C VAL A 165 2.32 10.31 26.56
N THR A 166 1.51 10.73 27.54
CA THR A 166 1.77 10.59 28.96
C THR A 166 1.14 9.30 29.47
N PHE A 167 1.91 8.51 30.21
CA PHE A 167 1.44 7.33 30.92
C PHE A 167 1.47 7.59 32.43
N GLU A 168 0.37 7.28 33.14
CA GLU A 168 0.20 7.52 34.59
C GLU A 168 -0.02 6.23 35.40
#